data_AF-X1JJ67-F1
#
_entry.id   AF-X1JJ67-F1
#
_cell.length_a   1.000
_cell.length_b   1.000
_cell.length_c   1.000
_cell.angle_alpha   90.00
_cell.angle_beta   90.00
_cell.angle_gamma   90.00
#
_symmetry.space_group_name_H-M   'P 1'
#
loop_
_entity.id
_entity.type
_entity.pdbx_description
1 polymer ?
#
loop_
_entity_poly.entity_id
_entity_poly.type
_entity_poly.pdbx_seq_one_letter_code
_entity_poly.pdbx_strand_id
1 'polypeptide(L)'
;FEESLAGWNTAKVSRRIITNEIYSTINARNGGRQEEDKLSYKQIFNFHYADGHKMLTVGGLFHNESQSDLYEKCGFKDFNFIKDGEEAYKIEVPNLTIREIQYLNKQLPCQDISSIETFNIPIEDIRKYAEIYRYFPVFVDAEIG
;
A
#
# COMPACT_ATOMS: atom_id res chain seq x y z
N PHE A 1 -22.25 -16.07 -16.41
CA PHE A 1 -21.51 -14.79 -16.44
C PHE A 1 -21.80 -13.89 -15.23
N GLU A 2 -22.78 -14.19 -14.37
CA GLU A 2 -23.18 -13.34 -13.24
C GLU A 2 -22.47 -13.63 -11.89
N GLU A 3 -21.58 -14.63 -11.80
CA GLU A 3 -20.99 -15.03 -10.51
C GLU A 3 -19.69 -14.31 -10.09
N SER A 4 -19.07 -13.44 -10.90
CA SER A 4 -17.61 -13.21 -10.74
C SER A 4 -17.14 -11.80 -10.36
N LEU A 5 -18.02 -10.84 -10.09
CA LEU A 5 -17.59 -9.46 -9.72
C LEU A 5 -17.74 -9.13 -8.23
N ALA A 6 -18.24 -10.05 -7.39
CA ALA A 6 -18.46 -9.74 -5.98
C ALA A 6 -17.16 -9.43 -5.22
N GLY A 7 -17.20 -8.39 -4.39
CA GLY A 7 -16.10 -8.05 -3.48
C GLY A 7 -14.81 -7.63 -4.18
N TRP A 8 -13.69 -8.24 -3.79
CA TRP A 8 -12.36 -7.87 -4.29
C TRP A 8 -12.13 -8.25 -5.76
N ASN A 9 -13.00 -9.05 -6.37
CA ASN A 9 -12.89 -9.38 -7.79
C ASN A 9 -13.19 -8.16 -8.68
N THR A 10 -14.16 -7.31 -8.30
CA THR A 10 -14.35 -6.02 -8.99
C THR A 10 -13.07 -5.20 -8.93
N ALA A 11 -12.42 -5.10 -7.76
CA ALA A 11 -11.18 -4.34 -7.61
C ALA A 11 -10.06 -4.88 -8.52
N LYS A 12 -9.89 -6.21 -8.59
CA LYS A 12 -8.92 -6.85 -9.51
C LYS A 12 -9.21 -6.50 -10.98
N VAL A 13 -10.47 -6.55 -11.39
CA VAL A 13 -10.89 -6.20 -12.77
C VAL A 13 -10.65 -4.72 -13.04
N SER A 14 -11.05 -3.83 -12.14
CA SER A 14 -10.81 -2.38 -12.26
C SER A 14 -9.32 -2.06 -12.38
N ARG A 15 -8.47 -2.64 -11.53
CA ARG A 15 -7.01 -2.50 -11.64
C ARG A 15 -6.53 -2.93 -13.03
N ARG A 16 -6.94 -4.13 -13.48
CA ARG A 16 -6.50 -4.66 -14.78
C ARG A 16 -6.89 -3.73 -15.94
N ILE A 17 -8.09 -3.15 -15.91
CA ILE A 17 -8.52 -2.18 -16.92
C ILE A 17 -7.62 -0.94 -16.89
N ILE A 18 -7.36 -0.36 -15.71
CA ILE A 18 -6.49 0.80 -15.55
C ILE A 18 -5.08 0.51 -16.06
N THR A 19 -4.49 -0.61 -15.64
CA THR A 19 -3.14 -1.03 -16.04
C THR A 19 -3.03 -1.27 -17.54
N ASN A 20 -4.03 -1.90 -18.15
CA ASN A 20 -4.06 -2.11 -19.59
C ASN A 20 -4.13 -0.81 -20.37
N GLU A 21 -4.94 0.15 -19.90
CA GLU A 21 -5.05 1.47 -20.53
C GLU A 21 -3.74 2.25 -20.46
N ILE A 22 -3.06 2.19 -19.30
CA ILE A 22 -1.73 2.77 -19.11
C ILE A 22 -0.72 2.19 -20.11
N TYR A 23 -0.60 0.86 -20.18
CA TYR A 23 0.37 0.22 -21.09
C TYR A 23 0.02 0.44 -22.56
N SER A 24 -1.26 0.41 -22.92
CA SER A 24 -1.73 0.73 -24.27
C SER A 24 -1.31 2.15 -24.68
N THR A 25 -1.57 3.12 -23.80
CA THR A 25 -1.20 4.53 -24.03
C THR A 25 0.31 4.73 -24.13
N ILE A 26 1.09 4.08 -23.27
CA ILE A 26 2.56 4.13 -23.31
C ILE A 26 3.09 3.54 -24.61
N ASN A 27 2.61 2.37 -25.02
CA ASN A 27 3.05 1.70 -26.24
C ASN A 27 2.79 2.57 -27.47
N ALA A 28 1.60 3.19 -27.56
CA ALA A 28 1.29 4.14 -28.62
C ALA A 28 2.24 5.35 -28.61
N ARG A 29 2.53 5.91 -27.41
CA ARG A 29 3.41 7.07 -27.26
C ARG A 29 4.88 6.78 -27.56
N ASN A 30 5.32 5.55 -27.33
CA ASN A 30 6.72 5.15 -27.51
C ASN A 30 7.08 4.80 -28.97
N GLY A 31 6.10 4.60 -29.86
CA GLY A 31 6.32 4.12 -31.23
C GLY A 31 7.24 4.98 -32.12
N GLY A 32 7.49 6.24 -31.75
CA GLY A 32 8.39 7.14 -32.49
C GLY A 32 9.51 7.76 -31.63
N ARG A 33 9.74 7.24 -30.42
CA ARG A 33 10.73 7.80 -29.49
C ARG A 33 12.05 7.04 -29.57
N GLN A 34 13.16 7.73 -29.30
CA GLN A 34 14.44 7.09 -29.03
C GLN A 34 14.34 6.27 -27.74
N GLU A 35 15.19 5.24 -27.61
CA GLU A 35 15.14 4.30 -26.48
C GLU A 35 15.17 5.03 -25.13
N GLU A 36 16.06 6.01 -24.99
CA GLU A 36 16.30 6.77 -23.75
C GLU A 36 15.10 7.65 -23.32
N ASP A 37 14.24 8.01 -24.28
CA ASP A 37 13.05 8.85 -24.10
C ASP A 37 11.75 8.05 -24.01
N LYS A 38 11.83 6.73 -24.18
CA LYS A 38 10.67 5.86 -23.99
C LYS A 38 10.16 6.01 -22.57
N LEU A 39 8.85 6.15 -22.48
CA LEU A 39 8.15 6.25 -21.21
C LEU A 39 7.96 4.84 -20.65
N SER A 40 8.31 4.66 -19.38
CA SER A 40 8.06 3.48 -18.58
C SER A 40 7.02 3.79 -17.52
N TYR A 41 6.24 2.80 -17.11
CA TYR A 41 5.38 2.87 -15.93
C TYR A 41 5.77 1.78 -14.95
N LYS A 42 5.94 2.17 -13.69
CA LYS A 42 6.20 1.26 -12.57
C LYS A 42 5.08 1.40 -11.56
N GLN A 43 4.35 0.33 -11.32
CA GLN A 43 3.36 0.28 -10.24
C GLN A 43 4.09 0.39 -8.90
N ILE A 44 3.62 1.29 -8.04
CA ILE A 44 4.13 1.48 -6.68
C ILE A 44 3.08 1.01 -5.66
N PHE A 45 1.81 1.30 -5.92
CA PHE A 45 0.72 1.01 -4.99
C PHE A 45 -0.39 0.21 -5.66
N ASN A 46 -0.87 -0.81 -4.95
CA ASN A 46 -2.06 -1.60 -5.26
C ASN A 46 -2.70 -2.01 -3.93
N PHE A 47 -3.50 -1.13 -3.36
CA PHE A 47 -4.07 -1.30 -2.02
C PHE A 47 -5.52 -1.71 -2.08
N HIS A 48 -5.85 -2.72 -1.28
CA HIS A 48 -7.21 -3.07 -0.92
C HIS A 48 -7.40 -2.74 0.56
N TYR A 49 -8.37 -1.90 0.88
CA TYR A 49 -8.71 -1.63 2.27
C TYR A 49 -10.21 -1.43 2.45
N ALA A 50 -10.68 -1.68 3.67
CA ALA A 50 -12.08 -1.51 4.02
C ALA A 50 -12.23 -0.87 5.40
N ASP A 51 -12.77 0.33 5.43
CA ASP A 51 -13.08 1.13 6.62
C ASP A 51 -14.61 1.40 6.72
N GLY A 52 -15.39 0.43 6.25
CA GLY A 52 -16.85 0.51 6.08
C GLY A 52 -17.27 0.28 4.63
N HIS A 53 -16.40 0.61 3.67
CA HIS A 53 -16.59 0.33 2.25
C HIS A 53 -15.31 -0.23 1.63
N LYS A 54 -15.43 -1.11 0.63
CA LYS A 54 -14.26 -1.65 -0.07
C LYS A 54 -13.68 -0.59 -0.99
N MET A 55 -12.40 -0.29 -0.81
CA MET A 55 -11.68 0.68 -1.61
C MET A 55 -10.49 0.03 -2.31
N LEU A 56 -10.32 0.40 -3.59
CA LEU A 56 -9.15 0.10 -4.41
C LEU A 56 -8.35 1.38 -4.58
N THR A 57 -7.07 1.37 -4.20
CA THR A 57 -6.13 2.45 -4.53
C THR A 57 -5.03 1.88 -5.40
N VAL A 58 -4.84 2.44 -6.59
CA VAL A 58 -3.74 2.08 -7.49
C VAL A 58 -2.91 3.31 -7.79
N GLY A 59 -1.60 3.13 -7.93
CA GLY A 59 -0.71 4.23 -8.24
C GLY A 59 0.66 3.73 -8.70
N GLY A 60 1.35 4.60 -9.42
CA GLY A 60 2.68 4.30 -9.93
C GLY A 60 3.38 5.54 -10.42
N LEU A 61 4.62 5.34 -10.84
CA LEU A 61 5.48 6.38 -11.35
C LEU A 61 5.71 6.18 -12.85
N PHE A 62 5.65 7.27 -13.58
CA PHE A 62 6.09 7.33 -14.97
C PHE A 62 7.49 7.94 -15.00
N HIS A 63 8.39 7.33 -15.75
CA HIS A 63 9.75 7.85 -15.93
C HIS A 63 10.25 7.51 -17.34
N ASN A 64 11.22 8.27 -17.83
CA ASN A 64 11.91 7.88 -19.06
C ASN A 64 12.90 6.74 -18.77
N GLU A 65 13.24 5.93 -19.78
CA GLU A 65 14.23 4.85 -19.63
C GLU A 65 15.61 5.39 -19.19
N SER A 66 16.00 6.59 -19.63
CA SER A 66 17.20 7.29 -19.13
C SER A 66 17.21 7.53 -17.61
N GLN A 67 16.06 7.47 -16.94
CA GLN A 67 15.90 7.67 -15.50
C GLN A 67 15.71 6.36 -14.72
N SER A 68 15.87 5.20 -15.38
CA SER A 68 15.68 3.88 -14.74
C SER A 68 16.60 3.68 -13.53
N ASP A 69 17.85 4.12 -13.63
CA ASP A 69 18.80 4.07 -12.50
C ASP A 69 18.37 4.93 -11.30
N LEU A 70 17.71 6.07 -11.58
CA LEU A 70 17.18 6.94 -10.51
C LEU A 70 16.00 6.25 -9.81
N TYR A 71 15.14 5.58 -10.56
CA TYR A 71 14.03 4.80 -10.01
C TYR A 71 14.54 3.69 -9.07
N GLU A 72 15.54 2.92 -9.48
CA GLU A 72 16.09 1.85 -8.63
C GLU A 72 16.74 2.40 -7.36
N LYS A 73 17.41 3.57 -7.44
CA LYS A 73 18.00 4.26 -6.27
C LYS A 73 16.98 4.78 -5.26
N CYS A 74 15.71 4.94 -5.63
CA CYS A 74 14.66 5.35 -4.70
C CYS A 74 14.29 4.25 -3.68
N GLY A 75 14.75 3.01 -3.87
CA GLY A 75 14.54 1.94 -2.88
C GLY A 75 13.08 1.54 -2.71
N PHE A 76 12.23 1.75 -3.73
CA PHE A 76 10.81 1.40 -3.66
C PHE A 76 10.57 -0.07 -3.29
N LYS A 77 11.48 -0.97 -3.69
CA LYS A 77 11.39 -2.40 -3.38
C LYS A 77 11.60 -2.71 -1.88
N ASP A 78 12.15 -1.79 -1.11
CA ASP A 78 12.42 -1.99 0.32
C ASP A 78 11.17 -1.82 1.19
N PHE A 79 10.07 -1.29 0.63
CA PHE A 79 8.81 -1.10 1.33
C PHE A 79 7.89 -2.32 1.13
N ASN A 80 7.49 -2.95 2.25
CA ASN A 80 6.63 -4.14 2.25
C ASN A 80 5.28 -3.96 1.53
N PHE A 81 4.77 -2.73 1.51
CA PHE A 81 3.50 -2.37 0.87
C PHE A 81 3.62 -2.16 -0.64
N ILE A 82 4.84 -2.00 -1.18
CA ILE A 82 5.05 -1.86 -2.61
C ILE A 82 4.95 -3.25 -3.24
N LYS A 83 3.90 -3.42 -4.04
CA LYS A 83 3.64 -4.64 -4.81
C LYS A 83 3.65 -4.24 -6.28
N ASP A 84 4.55 -4.81 -7.05
CA ASP A 84 4.70 -4.58 -8.49
C ASP A 84 3.78 -5.50 -9.34
N GLY A 85 3.21 -6.53 -8.72
CA GLY A 85 2.30 -7.50 -9.34
C GLY A 85 0.80 -7.20 -9.23
N GLU A 86 -0.01 -8.21 -9.57
CA GLU A 86 -1.47 -8.14 -9.48
C GLU A 86 -2.00 -8.24 -8.05
N GLU A 87 -1.20 -8.82 -7.15
CA GLU A 87 -1.57 -8.98 -5.75
C GLU A 87 -1.58 -7.64 -5.03
N ALA A 88 -2.71 -7.36 -4.38
CA ALA A 88 -2.89 -6.12 -3.65
C ALA A 88 -2.33 -6.26 -2.23
N TYR A 89 -1.68 -5.21 -1.75
CA TYR A 89 -1.40 -5.08 -0.33
C TYR A 89 -2.71 -4.77 0.40
N LYS A 90 -3.07 -5.62 1.36
CA LYS A 90 -4.29 -5.44 2.16
C LYS A 90 -3.96 -4.63 3.39
N ILE A 91 -4.61 -3.48 3.54
CA ILE A 91 -4.51 -2.69 4.75
C ILE A 91 -5.62 -3.17 5.68
N GLU A 92 -5.24 -3.93 6.70
CA GLU A 92 -6.14 -4.36 7.77
C GLU A 92 -5.97 -3.42 8.95
N VAL A 93 -6.97 -2.56 9.17
CA VAL A 93 -7.00 -1.69 10.33
C VAL A 93 -7.38 -2.55 11.55
N PRO A 94 -6.52 -2.64 12.58
CA PRO A 94 -6.83 -3.42 13.77
C PRO A 94 -7.94 -2.72 14.57
N ASN A 95 -8.78 -3.49 15.26
CA ASN A 95 -9.86 -2.94 16.06
C ASN A 95 -9.33 -2.54 17.45
N LEU A 96 -8.56 -1.45 17.50
CA LEU A 96 -7.94 -0.94 18.72
C LEU A 96 -8.56 0.39 19.13
N THR A 97 -8.75 0.55 20.44
CA THR A 97 -9.08 1.82 21.06
C THR A 97 -7.88 2.75 21.07
N ILE A 98 -8.14 4.06 21.23
CA ILE A 98 -7.08 5.08 21.35
C ILE A 98 -6.09 4.75 22.48
N ARG A 99 -6.59 4.24 23.62
CA ARG A 99 -5.75 3.87 24.76
C ARG A 99 -4.81 2.72 24.44
N GLU A 100 -5.30 1.72 23.72
CA GLU A 100 -4.50 0.56 23.29
C GLU A 100 -3.44 0.97 22.26
N ILE A 101 -3.80 1.84 21.31
CA ILE A 101 -2.86 2.42 20.33
C ILE A 101 -1.74 3.20 21.04
N GLN A 102 -2.10 4.09 21.97
CA GLN A 102 -1.13 4.86 22.77
C GLN A 102 -0.21 3.94 23.59
N TYR A 103 -0.75 2.84 24.11
CA TYR A 103 0.01 1.86 24.87
C TYR A 103 0.98 1.07 24.00
N LEU A 104 0.56 0.60 22.82
CA LEU A 104 1.42 -0.08 21.85
C LEU A 104 2.51 0.84 21.30
N ASN A 105 2.19 2.13 21.05
CA ASN A 105 3.16 3.12 20.59
C ASN A 105 4.34 3.32 21.56
N LYS A 106 4.16 3.08 22.86
CA LYS A 106 5.24 3.16 23.85
C LYS A 106 6.22 1.98 23.76
N GLN A 107 5.80 0.89 23.15
CA GLN A 107 6.55 -0.38 23.08
C GLN A 107 7.10 -0.66 21.68
N LEU A 108 6.62 0.06 20.66
CA LEU A 108 7.07 -0.05 19.26
C LEU A 108 8.11 1.03 18.91
N PRO A 109 9.11 0.73 18.05
CA PRO A 109 9.41 -0.58 17.48
C PRO A 109 9.98 -1.55 18.52
N CYS A 110 9.54 -2.81 18.46
CA CYS A 110 10.14 -3.92 19.21
C CYS A 110 10.76 -4.93 18.24
N GLN A 111 11.77 -5.68 18.69
CA GLN A 111 12.34 -6.78 17.92
C GLN A 111 11.49 -8.05 17.99
N ASP A 112 10.81 -8.27 19.11
CA ASP A 112 9.95 -9.42 19.36
C ASP A 112 8.56 -8.94 19.77
N ILE A 113 7.55 -9.23 18.95
CA ILE A 113 6.15 -8.88 19.25
C ILE A 113 5.65 -9.64 20.48
N SER A 114 6.19 -10.82 20.77
CA SER A 114 5.78 -11.61 21.93
C SER A 114 6.24 -11.03 23.27
N SER A 115 7.20 -10.09 23.25
CA SER A 115 7.63 -9.35 24.44
C SER A 115 6.79 -8.09 24.71
N ILE A 116 5.84 -7.76 23.84
CA ILE A 116 4.90 -6.66 24.10
C ILE A 116 3.95 -7.07 25.22
N GLU A 117 3.85 -6.23 26.25
CA GLU A 117 2.85 -6.42 27.28
C GLU A 117 1.46 -6.37 26.66
N THR A 118 0.67 -7.42 26.84
CA THR A 118 -0.68 -7.55 26.28
C THR A 118 -1.69 -6.99 27.28
N PHE A 119 -2.02 -5.70 27.19
CA PHE A 119 -3.11 -5.10 27.99
C PHE A 119 -4.48 -5.61 27.52
N ASN A 120 -4.78 -6.90 27.68
CA ASN A 120 -5.95 -7.58 27.10
C ASN A 120 -6.14 -7.41 25.58
N ILE A 121 -5.11 -6.93 24.86
CA ILE A 121 -5.14 -6.77 23.41
C ILE A 121 -4.86 -8.13 22.76
N PRO A 122 -5.71 -8.59 21.81
CA PRO A 122 -5.42 -9.80 21.04
C PRO A 122 -4.10 -9.69 20.28
N ILE A 123 -3.29 -10.75 20.32
CA ILE A 123 -1.97 -10.78 19.65
C ILE A 123 -2.07 -10.52 18.14
N GLU A 124 -3.19 -10.90 17.51
CA GLU A 124 -3.45 -10.64 16.10
C GLU A 124 -3.57 -9.15 15.82
N ASP A 125 -4.25 -8.39 16.68
CA ASP A 125 -4.37 -6.93 16.53
C ASP A 125 -3.04 -6.23 16.78
N ILE A 126 -2.22 -6.74 17.73
CA ILE A 126 -0.86 -6.25 17.95
C ILE A 126 0.00 -6.44 16.69
N ARG A 127 -0.06 -7.61 16.06
CA ARG A 127 0.68 -7.89 14.81
C ARG A 127 0.24 -6.97 13.68
N LYS A 128 -1.08 -6.85 13.46
CA LYS A 128 -1.63 -5.95 12.43
C LYS A 128 -1.21 -4.50 12.69
N TYR A 129 -1.27 -4.05 13.93
CA TYR A 129 -0.84 -2.71 14.30
C TYR A 129 0.67 -2.49 14.09
N ALA A 130 1.52 -3.46 14.46
CA ALA A 130 2.97 -3.38 14.29
C ALA A 130 3.40 -3.28 12.82
N GLU A 131 2.59 -3.71 11.86
CA GLU A 131 2.85 -3.53 10.43
C GLU A 131 2.59 -2.08 9.97
N ILE A 132 1.61 -1.40 10.58
CA ILE A 132 1.14 -0.09 10.12
C ILE A 132 1.46 1.07 11.07
N TYR A 133 1.99 0.83 12.28
CA TYR A 133 2.13 1.85 13.34
C TYR A 133 2.89 3.11 12.88
N ARG A 134 3.89 2.96 11.98
CA ARG A 134 4.65 4.09 11.42
C ARG A 134 3.81 5.02 10.54
N TYR A 135 2.74 4.50 9.98
CA TYR A 135 1.82 5.20 9.07
C TYR A 135 0.49 5.52 9.75
N PHE A 136 0.25 5.01 10.96
CA PHE A 136 -0.95 5.28 11.70
C PHE A 136 -0.91 6.74 12.21
N PRO A 137 -1.97 7.54 11.97
CA PRO A 137 -1.98 8.93 12.40
C PRO A 137 -1.87 9.01 13.92
N VAL A 138 -0.81 9.64 14.42
CA VAL A 138 -0.71 10.01 15.82
C VAL A 138 -1.58 11.25 15.99
N PHE A 139 -2.84 11.06 16.36
CA PHE A 139 -3.64 12.16 16.89
C PHE A 139 -3.00 12.55 18.22
N VAL A 140 -2.12 13.55 18.16
CA VAL A 140 -1.71 14.28 19.36
C VAL A 140 -2.98 14.97 19.81
N ASP A 141 -3.59 14.48 20.88
CA ASP A 141 -4.56 15.28 21.61
C ASP A 141 -3.84 16.59 21.93
N ALA A 142 -4.19 17.65 21.20
CA ALA A 142 -3.88 18.98 21.63
C ALA A 142 -4.70 19.16 22.92
N GLU A 143 -4.09 18.81 24.05
CA GLU A 143 -4.52 19.32 25.34
C GLU A 143 -4.44 20.85 25.22
N ILE A 144 -5.57 21.45 24.85
CA ILE A 144 -5.82 22.86 25.09
C ILE A 144 -5.92 22.94 26.61
N GLY A 145 -4.81 23.35 27.23
CA GLY A 145 -4.67 23.52 28.67
C GLY A 145 -5.55 24.61 29.25
#